data_AF-A0A8J6NSM3-F1
#
_entry.id   AF-A0A8J6NSM3-F1
#
_cell.length_a   1.000
_cell.length_b   1.000
_cell.length_c   1.000
_cell.angle_alpha   90.00
_cell.angle_beta   90.00
_cell.angle_gamma   90.00
#
_symmetry.space_group_name_H-M   'P 1'
#
loop_
_entity.id
_entity.type
_entity.pdbx_description
1 polymer ?
#
loop_
_entity_poly.entity_id
_entity_poly.type
_entity_poly.pdbx_seq_one_letter_code
_entity_poly.pdbx_strand_id
1 'polypeptide(L)'
;MAFKEDIRYSASVKRCAKQIVKEFFEDILIGEFKMPSQTQMESYLLENIDSGFDEYQALKKIQCSHPEWSQERIADELEKQKRRYEKEFQHNLKVAAQNAINEVENLAGNLKDTIKAWKIKNLE
;
A
#
# COMPACT_ATOMS: atom_id res chain seq x y z
N MET A 1 -11.48 21.62 3.40
CA MET A 1 -10.64 21.07 4.49
C MET A 1 -10.07 19.76 3.97
N ALA A 2 -8.84 19.77 3.45
CA ALA A 2 -8.25 18.57 2.88
C ALA A 2 -7.79 17.67 4.03
N PHE A 3 -8.46 16.53 4.21
CA PHE A 3 -7.93 15.46 5.04
C PHE A 3 -6.60 15.05 4.42
N LYS A 4 -5.49 15.40 5.07
CA LYS A 4 -4.24 14.67 4.88
C LYS A 4 -4.52 13.30 5.49
N GLU A 5 -5.00 12.38 4.66
CA GLU A 5 -4.92 10.96 4.99
C GLU A 5 -3.45 10.69 5.28
N ASP A 6 -3.16 10.37 6.53
CA ASP A 6 -1.87 9.80 6.89
C ASP A 6 -1.87 8.41 6.25
N ILE A 7 -1.35 8.32 5.03
CA ILE A 7 -1.46 7.10 4.21
C ILE A 7 -0.63 6.02 4.92
N ARG A 8 -1.33 5.16 5.66
CA ARG A 8 -0.76 3.90 6.16
C ARG A 8 -0.09 3.21 4.97
N TYR A 9 1.17 2.81 5.14
CA TYR A 9 2.01 2.23 4.09
C TYR A 9 2.58 3.19 3.02
N SER A 10 2.61 4.51 3.26
CA SER A 10 3.18 5.50 2.32
C SER A 10 4.61 5.18 1.84
N ALA A 11 5.46 4.60 2.70
CA ALA A 11 6.79 4.13 2.34
C ALA A 11 6.74 2.95 1.36
N SER A 12 5.88 1.96 1.63
CA SER A 12 5.66 0.79 0.77
C SER A 12 5.07 1.20 -0.58
N VAL A 13 4.13 2.15 -0.59
CA VAL A 13 3.56 2.75 -1.81
C VAL A 13 4.65 3.33 -2.71
N LYS A 14 5.50 4.22 -2.17
CA LYS A 14 6.58 4.84 -2.94
C LYS A 14 7.62 3.83 -3.41
N ARG A 15 7.93 2.82 -2.59
CA ARG A 15 8.88 1.77 -2.94
C ARG A 15 8.34 0.92 -4.09
N CYS A 16 7.10 0.47 -3.97
CA CYS A 16 6.39 -0.32 -4.97
C CYS A 16 6.34 0.43 -6.31
N ALA A 17 5.90 1.70 -6.28
CA ALA A 17 5.82 2.51 -7.49
C ALA A 17 7.17 2.67 -8.20
N LYS A 18 8.24 2.96 -7.45
CA LYS A 18 9.60 3.05 -8.00
C LYS A 18 10.09 1.73 -8.60
N GLN A 19 9.78 0.60 -7.95
CA GLN A 19 10.17 -0.72 -8.43
C GLN A 19 9.48 -1.03 -9.76
N ILE A 20 8.17 -0.80 -9.86
CA ILE A 20 7.40 -1.02 -11.10
C ILE A 20 7.95 -0.15 -12.23
N VAL A 21 8.14 1.14 -12.00
CA VAL A 21 8.67 2.05 -13.03
C VAL A 21 10.07 1.63 -13.49
N LYS A 22 10.89 1.08 -12.57
CA LYS A 22 12.22 0.57 -12.90
C LYS A 22 12.16 -0.72 -13.71
N GLU A 23 11.29 -1.66 -13.34
CA GLU A 23 11.12 -2.94 -14.01
C GLU A 23 10.56 -2.76 -15.43
N PHE A 24 9.60 -1.85 -15.60
CA PHE A 24 8.95 -1.57 -16.88
C PHE A 24 9.52 -0.34 -17.59
N PHE A 25 10.76 0.05 -17.28
CA PHE A 25 11.35 1.26 -17.82
C PHE A 25 11.39 1.25 -19.36
N GLU A 26 11.83 0.16 -19.97
CA GLU A 26 11.92 0.01 -21.43
C GLU A 26 10.54 0.14 -22.09
N ASP A 27 9.52 -0.54 -21.56
CA ASP A 27 8.13 -0.48 -22.03
C ASP A 27 7.57 0.95 -21.94
N ILE A 28 7.94 1.70 -20.90
CA ILE A 28 7.58 3.11 -20.74
C ILE A 28 8.25 3.96 -21.84
N LEU A 29 9.51 3.68 -22.19
CA LEU A 29 10.23 4.41 -23.23
C LEU A 29 9.60 4.22 -24.62
N ILE A 30 9.20 2.99 -24.95
CA ILE A 30 8.61 2.64 -26.25
C ILE A 30 7.10 2.91 -26.31
N GLY A 31 6.47 3.22 -25.17
CA GLY A 31 5.05 3.57 -25.08
C GLY A 31 4.11 2.37 -25.02
N GLU A 32 4.62 1.18 -24.71
CA GLU A 32 3.85 -0.07 -24.59
C GLU A 32 3.50 -0.41 -23.14
N PHE A 33 3.95 0.40 -22.17
CA PHE A 33 3.66 0.17 -20.76
C PHE A 33 2.15 0.11 -20.47
N LYS A 34 1.75 -0.98 -19.81
CA LYS A 34 0.39 -1.17 -19.30
C LYS A 34 0.39 -1.01 -17.79
N MET A 35 -0.45 -0.10 -17.30
CA MET A 35 -0.61 0.12 -15.88
C MET A 35 -1.08 -1.18 -15.18
N PRO A 36 -0.47 -1.57 -14.05
CA PRO A 36 -0.98 -2.68 -13.25
C PRO A 36 -2.42 -2.43 -12.78
N SER A 37 -3.22 -3.49 -12.76
CA SER A 37 -4.55 -3.45 -12.16
C SER A 37 -4.48 -3.30 -10.64
N GLN A 38 -5.59 -2.89 -10.04
CA GLN A 38 -5.76 -2.80 -8.59
C GLN A 38 -5.31 -4.08 -7.87
N THR A 39 -5.79 -5.25 -8.29
CA THR A 39 -5.46 -6.55 -7.66
C THR A 39 -3.98 -6.90 -7.77
N GLN A 40 -3.34 -6.59 -8.90
CA GLN A 40 -1.90 -6.80 -9.07
C GLN A 40 -1.11 -5.89 -8.12
N MET A 41 -1.53 -4.63 -7.99
CA MET A 41 -0.89 -3.68 -7.08
C MET A 41 -1.04 -4.07 -5.61
N GLU A 42 -2.20 -4.58 -5.21
CA GLU A 42 -2.42 -5.14 -3.88
C GLU A 42 -1.44 -6.30 -3.60
N SER A 43 -1.23 -7.18 -4.59
CA SER A 43 -0.30 -8.31 -4.47
C SER A 43 1.15 -7.86 -4.28
N TYR A 44 1.62 -6.87 -5.06
CA TYR A 44 2.96 -6.29 -4.90
C TYR A 44 3.17 -5.63 -3.53
N LEU A 45 2.13 -4.99 -3.00
CA LEU A 45 2.19 -4.35 -1.69
C LEU A 45 2.18 -5.37 -0.55
N LEU A 46 1.46 -6.49 -0.69
CA LEU A 46 1.43 -7.55 0.31
C LEU A 46 2.80 -8.16 0.58
N GLU A 47 3.66 -8.26 -0.43
CA GLU A 47 5.04 -8.73 -0.26
C GLU A 47 5.90 -7.81 0.62
N ASN A 48 5.47 -6.57 0.81
CA ASN A 48 6.25 -5.50 1.45
C ASN A 48 5.57 -4.89 2.69
N ILE A 49 4.40 -5.37 3.07
CA ILE A 49 3.65 -4.89 4.24
C ILE A 49 3.59 -6.01 5.28
N ASP A 50 4.05 -5.72 6.49
CA ASP A 50 3.80 -6.60 7.62
C ASP A 50 2.31 -6.53 7.99
N SER A 51 1.60 -7.63 7.74
CA SER A 51 0.16 -7.77 7.95
C SER A 51 -0.16 -8.47 9.27
N GLY A 52 0.85 -8.86 10.07
CA GLY A 52 0.65 -9.63 11.29
C GLY A 52 -0.18 -8.90 12.34
N PHE A 53 -1.29 -9.50 12.76
CA PHE A 53 -1.98 -9.08 13.98
C PHE A 53 -1.21 -9.58 15.21
N ASP A 54 -0.73 -8.68 16.06
CA ASP A 54 -0.03 -9.03 17.30
C ASP A 54 -1.03 -9.51 18.36
N GLU A 55 -1.36 -10.80 18.28
CA GLU A 55 -2.27 -11.48 19.20
C GLU A 55 -1.82 -11.38 20.66
N TYR A 56 -0.51 -11.46 20.90
CA TYR A 56 0.04 -11.43 22.25
C TYR A 56 -0.17 -10.06 22.90
N GLN A 57 0.12 -8.98 22.18
CA GLN A 57 -0.15 -7.64 22.68
C GLN A 57 -1.63 -7.36 22.85
N ALA A 58 -2.47 -7.79 21.91
CA ALA A 58 -3.92 -7.63 22.01
C ALA A 58 -4.48 -8.36 23.25
N LEU A 59 -4.10 -9.63 23.43
CA LEU A 59 -4.49 -10.44 24.57
C LEU A 59 -4.04 -9.80 25.89
N LYS A 60 -2.78 -9.39 25.99
CA LYS A 60 -2.23 -8.75 27.18
C LYS A 60 -2.97 -7.44 27.51
N LYS A 61 -3.30 -6.63 26.50
CA LYS A 61 -4.08 -5.40 26.67
C LYS A 61 -5.50 -5.67 27.19
N ILE A 62 -6.17 -6.70 26.67
CA ILE A 62 -7.51 -7.09 27.13
C ILE A 62 -7.45 -7.56 28.59
N GLN A 63 -6.50 -8.45 28.92
CA GLN A 63 -6.33 -8.97 30.28
C GLN A 63 -5.99 -7.88 31.30
N CYS A 64 -5.14 -6.92 30.95
CA CYS A 64 -4.80 -5.81 31.85
C CYS A 64 -5.97 -4.82 32.02
N SER A 65 -6.76 -4.58 30.97
CA SER A 65 -7.89 -3.65 31.03
C SER A 65 -9.11 -4.24 31.73
N HIS A 66 -9.25 -5.56 31.69
CA HIS A 66 -10.42 -6.29 32.18
C HIS A 66 -10.01 -7.57 32.94
N PRO A 67 -9.35 -7.43 34.11
CA PRO A 67 -8.85 -8.57 34.89
C PRO A 67 -9.96 -9.50 35.41
N GLU A 68 -11.19 -9.00 35.54
CA GLU A 68 -12.36 -9.73 36.01
C GLU A 68 -13.07 -10.54 34.91
N TRP A 69 -12.69 -10.37 33.64
CA TRP A 69 -13.35 -11.09 32.55
C TRP A 69 -13.02 -12.57 32.55
N SER A 70 -14.02 -13.39 32.23
CA SER A 70 -13.82 -14.81 31.98
C SER A 70 -12.96 -15.02 30.73
N GLN A 71 -12.30 -16.17 30.65
CA GLN A 71 -11.49 -16.54 29.48
C GLN A 71 -12.32 -16.57 28.19
N GLU A 72 -13.57 -17.01 28.26
CA GLU A 72 -14.51 -17.00 27.13
C GLU A 72 -14.75 -15.57 26.63
N ARG A 73 -14.99 -14.62 27.54
CA ARG A 73 -15.22 -13.21 27.17
C ARG A 73 -13.96 -12.55 26.60
N ILE A 74 -12.78 -12.93 27.11
CA ILE A 74 -11.49 -12.47 26.58
C ILE A 74 -11.27 -13.00 25.16
N ALA A 75 -11.57 -14.28 24.91
CA ALA A 75 -11.46 -14.89 23.59
C ALA A 75 -12.39 -14.24 22.57
N ASP A 76 -13.65 -13.97 22.96
CA ASP A 76 -14.62 -13.28 22.12
C ASP A 76 -14.18 -11.87 21.75
N GLU A 77 -13.60 -11.12 22.70
CA GLU A 77 -13.10 -9.78 22.42
C GLU A 77 -11.86 -9.81 21.52
N LEU A 78 -10.95 -10.75 21.75
CA LEU A 78 -9.78 -10.94 20.89
C LEU A 78 -10.20 -11.23 19.44
N GLU A 79 -11.18 -12.12 19.25
CA GLU A 79 -11.71 -12.44 17.93
C GLU A 79 -12.38 -11.23 17.25
N LYS A 80 -13.12 -10.41 18.02
CA LYS A 80 -13.67 -9.15 17.50
C LYS A 80 -12.57 -8.19 17.06
N GLN A 81 -11.47 -8.08 17.82
CA GLN A 81 -10.34 -7.23 17.46
C GLN A 81 -9.63 -7.75 16.21
N LYS A 82 -9.40 -9.07 16.09
CA LYS A 82 -8.86 -9.70 14.87
C LYS A 82 -9.69 -9.35 13.64
N ARG A 83 -11.03 -9.50 13.72
CA ARG A 83 -11.93 -9.18 12.60
C ARG A 83 -11.92 -7.70 12.24
N ARG A 84 -11.82 -6.80 13.23
CA ARG A 84 -11.70 -5.36 12.98
C ARG A 84 -10.38 -5.02 12.29
N TYR A 85 -9.28 -5.56 12.83
CA TYR A 85 -7.95 -5.39 12.26
C TYR A 85 -7.91 -5.86 10.80
N GLU A 86 -8.43 -7.06 10.50
CA GLU A 86 -8.45 -7.59 9.14
C GLU A 86 -9.24 -6.68 8.19
N LYS A 87 -10.42 -6.20 8.60
CA LYS A 87 -11.22 -5.27 7.78
C LYS A 87 -10.48 -3.96 7.52
N GLU A 88 -9.86 -3.39 8.54
CA GLU A 88 -9.06 -2.18 8.41
C GLU A 88 -7.83 -2.42 7.52
N PHE A 89 -7.18 -3.57 7.66
CA PHE A 89 -6.04 -3.97 6.85
C PHE A 89 -6.43 -4.03 5.36
N GLN A 90 -7.51 -4.74 5.02
CA GLN A 90 -8.01 -4.86 3.66
C GLN A 90 -8.41 -3.51 3.06
N HIS A 91 -9.03 -2.64 3.85
CA HIS A 91 -9.36 -1.29 3.41
C HIS A 91 -8.10 -0.46 3.12
N ASN A 92 -7.15 -0.46 4.04
CA ASN A 92 -5.90 0.28 3.89
C ASN A 92 -5.04 -0.25 2.73
N LEU A 93 -5.05 -1.55 2.48
CA LEU A 93 -4.36 -2.16 1.34
C LEU A 93 -4.93 -1.66 0.01
N LYS A 94 -6.26 -1.58 -0.12
CA LYS A 94 -6.93 -1.05 -1.32
C LYS A 94 -6.56 0.42 -1.58
N VAL A 95 -6.59 1.23 -0.52
CA VAL A 95 -6.21 2.65 -0.59
C VAL A 95 -4.73 2.79 -0.98
N ALA A 96 -3.85 2.00 -0.36
CA ALA A 96 -2.42 2.00 -0.69
C ALA A 96 -2.17 1.57 -2.14
N ALA A 97 -2.88 0.55 -2.64
CA ALA A 97 -2.77 0.11 -4.03
C ALA A 97 -3.18 1.22 -5.01
N GLN A 98 -4.31 1.90 -4.76
CA GLN A 98 -4.72 3.02 -5.60
C GLN A 98 -3.69 4.16 -5.58
N ASN A 99 -3.13 4.46 -4.40
CA ASN A 99 -2.09 5.47 -4.26
C ASN A 99 -0.79 5.08 -5.00
N ALA A 100 -0.44 3.80 -5.01
CA ALA A 100 0.71 3.30 -5.75
C ALA A 100 0.51 3.37 -7.26
N ILE A 101 -0.69 3.07 -7.77
CA ILE A 101 -1.04 3.27 -9.18
C ILE A 101 -0.87 4.74 -9.58
N ASN A 102 -1.42 5.66 -8.78
CA ASN A 102 -1.30 7.10 -9.06
C ASN A 102 0.17 7.55 -9.05
N GLU A 103 1.00 7.03 -8.14
CA GLU A 103 2.43 7.35 -8.08
C GLU A 103 3.18 6.79 -9.31
N VAL A 104 2.85 5.57 -9.77
CA VAL A 104 3.41 5.00 -11.01
C VAL A 104 3.03 5.87 -12.20
N GLU A 105 1.78 6.30 -12.30
CA GLU A 105 1.31 7.17 -13.38
C GLU A 105 2.08 8.49 -13.41
N ASN A 106 2.25 9.13 -12.26
CA ASN A 106 3.02 10.36 -12.13
C ASN A 106 4.49 10.17 -12.55
N LEU A 107 5.13 9.10 -12.09
CA LEU A 107 6.53 8.81 -12.43
C LEU A 107 6.71 8.51 -13.91
N ALA A 108 5.84 7.67 -14.49
CA ALA A 108 5.89 7.32 -15.91
C ALA A 108 5.60 8.55 -16.80
N GLY A 109 4.63 9.40 -16.42
CA GLY A 109 4.35 10.66 -17.10
C GLY A 109 5.54 11.61 -17.09
N ASN A 110 6.15 11.83 -15.92
CA ASN A 110 7.33 12.67 -15.78
C ASN A 110 8.52 12.18 -16.61
N LEU A 111 8.72 10.86 -16.67
CA LEU A 111 9.77 10.26 -17.52
C LEU A 111 9.50 10.56 -19.00
N LYS A 112 8.27 10.34 -19.46
CA LYS A 112 7.87 10.59 -20.85
C LYS A 112 8.07 12.05 -21.26
N ASP A 113 7.68 13.00 -20.41
CA ASP A 113 7.86 14.42 -20.66
C ASP A 113 9.35 14.81 -20.69
N THR A 114 10.15 14.25 -19.77
CA THR A 114 11.60 14.45 -19.74
C THR A 114 12.26 13.97 -21.03
N ILE A 115 11.88 12.79 -21.53
CA ILE A 115 12.40 12.23 -22.78
C ILE A 115 11.99 13.10 -23.97
N LYS A 116 10.74 13.55 -24.02
CA LYS A 116 10.26 14.42 -25.08
C LYS A 116 11.04 15.73 -25.12
N ALA A 117 11.25 16.37 -23.97
CA ALA A 117 12.04 17.58 -23.85
C ALA A 117 13.51 17.37 -24.25
N TRP A 118 14.11 16.25 -23.87
CA TRP A 118 15.46 15.89 -24.28
C TRP A 118 15.57 15.68 -25.80
N LYS A 119 14.63 14.97 -26.42
CA LYS A 119 14.61 14.75 -27.87
C LYS A 119 14.53 16.07 -28.65
N ILE A 120 13.67 17.00 -28.22
CA ILE A 120 13.56 18.33 -28.84
C ILE A 120 14.90 19.07 -28.79
N LYS A 121 15.56 19.06 -27.63
CA LYS A 121 16.85 19.77 -27.44
C LYS A 121 18.04 19.19 -28.20
N ASN A 122 17.98 17.93 -28.63
CA ASN A 122 19.14 17.22 -29.21
C ASN A 122 18.91 16.80 -30.67
N LEU A 123 17.73 17.06 -31.24
CA LEU A 123 17.40 16.79 -32.64
C LEU A 123 17.13 18.08 -33.44
N GLU A 124 17.20 19.25 -32.79
CA GLU A 124 17.42 20.56 -33.40
C GLU A 124 18.92 20.88 -33.41
#